data_AF-A0A7C7C9B1-F1
#
_entry.id   AF-A0A7C7C9B1-F1
#
_cell.length_a   1.000
_cell.length_b   1.000
_cell.length_c   1.000
_cell.angle_alpha   90.00
_cell.angle_beta   90.00
_cell.angle_gamma   90.00
#
_symmetry.space_group_name_H-M   'P 1'
#
loop_
_entity.id
_entity.type
_entity.pdbx_description
1 polymer ?
#
loop_
_entity_poly.entity_id
_entity_poly.type
_entity_poly.pdbx_seq_one_letter_code
_entity_poly.pdbx_strand_id
1 'polypeptide(L)' 'MYQYKTKPYQHQRDALNKGALSKNYAYFMEMGTGKTKVIIDNVAYLYQHKEIKEVIVIAP' A
#
# COMPACT_ATOMS: atom_id res chain seq x y z
N MET A 1 -13.85 5.55 -1.79
CA MET A 1 -12.60 6.09 -2.37
C MET A 1 -11.63 6.35 -1.22
N TYR A 2 -10.46 5.71 -1.23
CA TYR A 2 -9.45 5.88 -0.18
C TYR A 2 -8.95 7.33 -0.12
N GLN A 3 -9.03 7.94 1.05
CA GLN A 3 -8.51 9.28 1.29
C GLN A 3 -7.07 9.19 1.76
N TYR A 4 -6.16 9.64 0.92
CA TYR A 4 -4.74 9.67 1.24
C TYR A 4 -4.46 10.78 2.26
N LYS A 5 -3.73 10.47 3.33
CA LYS A 5 -3.22 11.50 4.26
C LYS A 5 -2.26 12.47 3.57
N THR A 6 -1.44 11.95 2.66
CA THR A 6 -0.50 12.73 1.84
C THR A 6 -0.69 12.34 0.39
N LYS A 7 -0.83 13.33 -0.50
CA LYS A 7 -1.02 13.13 -1.93
C LYS A 7 0.08 12.19 -2.48
N PRO A 8 -0.27 11.03 -3.05
CA PRO A 8 0.72 10.11 -3.61
C PRO A 8 1.27 10.65 -4.93
N TYR A 9 2.51 10.28 -5.24
CA TYR A 9 3.02 10.35 -6.61
C TYR A 9 2.30 9.32 -7.51
N GLN A 10 2.36 9.50 -8.83
CA GLN A 10 1.63 8.64 -9.76
C GLN A 10 2.06 7.17 -9.65
N HIS A 11 3.37 6.89 -9.60
CA HIS A 11 3.88 5.52 -9.47
C HIS A 11 3.45 4.82 -8.18
N GLN A 12 3.22 5.57 -7.09
CA GLN A 12 2.72 5.01 -5.82
C GLN A 12 1.25 4.61 -5.95
N ARG A 13 0.45 5.45 -6.61
CA ARG A 13 -0.96 5.16 -6.91
C ARG A 13 -1.09 3.95 -7.84
N ASP A 14 -0.26 3.89 -8.86
CA ASP A 14 -0.27 2.77 -9.82
C ASP A 14 0.15 1.46 -9.16
N ALA A 15 1.17 1.49 -8.30
CA ALA A 15 1.55 0.33 -7.50
C ALA A 15 0.38 -0.12 -6.62
N LEU A 16 -0.21 0.78 -5.84
CA LEU A 16 -1.34 0.47 -4.97
C LEU A 16 -2.51 -0.16 -5.76
N ASN A 17 -2.93 0.46 -6.86
CA ASN A 17 -4.03 -0.02 -7.69
C ASN A 17 -3.78 -1.43 -8.27
N LYS A 18 -2.52 -1.77 -8.57
CA LYS A 18 -2.16 -3.10 -9.11
C LYS A 18 -2.18 -4.20 -8.06
N GLY A 19 -1.82 -3.89 -6.82
CA GLY A 19 -1.57 -4.92 -5.79
C GLY A 19 -2.54 -4.94 -4.61
N ALA A 20 -3.34 -3.89 -4.38
CA ALA A 20 -4.05 -3.71 -3.11
C ALA A 20 -5.03 -4.85 -2.77
N LEU A 21 -5.74 -5.38 -3.77
CA LEU A 21 -6.73 -6.45 -3.57
C LEU A 21 -6.17 -7.85 -3.86
N SER A 22 -4.91 -7.96 -4.26
CA SER A 22 -4.27 -9.25 -4.50
C SER A 22 -3.92 -9.90 -3.17
N LYS A 23 -4.33 -11.16 -2.96
CA LYS A 23 -4.00 -11.91 -1.73
C LYS A 23 -2.49 -12.05 -1.50
N ASN A 24 -1.73 -12.25 -2.58
CA ASN A 24 -0.27 -12.32 -2.58
C ASN A 24 0.25 -11.38 -3.66
N TYR A 25 1.10 -10.41 -3.30
CA TYR A 25 1.66 -9.45 -4.25
C TYR A 25 3.05 -9.00 -3.80
N ALA A 26 3.94 -8.76 -4.75
CA ALA A 26 5.29 -8.26 -4.51
C ALA A 26 5.50 -6.92 -5.21
N TYR A 27 5.81 -5.88 -4.44
CA TYR A 27 6.09 -4.54 -4.96
C TYR A 27 7.58 -4.38 -5.31
N PHE A 28 7.94 -4.66 -6.55
CA PHE A 28 9.28 -4.39 -7.09
C PHE A 28 9.41 -2.92 -7.47
N MET A 29 9.71 -2.08 -6.47
CA MET A 29 9.84 -0.62 -6.64
C MET A 29 11.27 -0.16 -6.40
N GLU A 30 11.72 0.80 -7.21
CA GLU A 30 13.06 1.40 -7.12
C GLU A 30 13.36 2.05 -5.76
N MET A 31 14.64 2.15 -5.40
CA MET A 31 15.09 2.84 -4.17
C MET A 31 14.62 4.31 -4.15
N GLY A 32 14.28 4.84 -2.97
CA GLY A 32 13.83 6.24 -2.83
C GLY A 32 12.41 6.56 -3.33
N THR A 33 11.66 5.60 -3.89
CA THR A 33 10.32 5.86 -4.48
C THR A 33 9.14 5.90 -3.49
N GLY A 34 9.41 5.72 -2.19
CA GLY A 34 8.37 5.74 -1.14
C GLY A 34 7.62 4.41 -0.98
N LYS A 35 8.32 3.28 -1.05
CA LYS A 35 7.80 1.92 -0.82
C LYS A 35 6.94 1.81 0.44
N THR A 36 7.45 2.30 1.56
CA THR A 36 6.74 2.26 2.86
C THR A 36 5.39 2.98 2.79
N LYS A 37 5.28 4.07 2.02
CA LYS A 37 4.02 4.78 1.85
C LYS A 37 3.00 3.92 1.09
N VAL A 38 3.40 3.22 0.03
CA VAL A 38 2.51 2.31 -0.71
C VAL A 38 2.00 1.18 0.20
N ILE A 39 2.87 0.63 1.06
CA ILE A 39 2.48 -0.40 2.03
C ILE A 39 1.45 0.15 3.03
N ILE A 40 1.70 1.31 3.63
CA ILE A 40 0.77 1.95 4.57
C ILE A 40 -0.57 2.27 3.91
N ASP A 41 -0.55 2.82 2.69
CA ASP A 41 -1.76 3.13 1.94
C ASP A 41 -2.56 1.85 1.64
N ASN A 42 -1.90 0.73 1.34
CA ASN A 42 -2.55 -0.56 1.13
C ASN A 42 -3.22 -1.10 2.40
N VAL A 43 -2.49 -1.12 3.52
CA VAL A 43 -3.03 -1.55 4.82
C VAL A 43 -4.22 -0.69 5.21
N ALA A 44 -4.10 0.64 5.09
CA ALA A 44 -5.17 1.55 5.43
C ALA A 44 -6.38 1.41 4.50
N TYR A 45 -6.16 1.12 3.21
CA TYR A 45 -7.21 0.79 2.26
C TYR A 45 -7.97 -0.47 2.68
N LEU A 46 -7.26 -1.58 2.91
CA LEU A 46 -7.88 -2.85 3.32
C LEU A 46 -8.60 -2.73 4.66
N TYR A 47 -8.04 -2.01 5.63
CA TYR A 47 -8.66 -1.76 6.93
C TYR A 47 -9.97 -0.98 6.78
N GLN A 48 -10.01 0.07 5.95
CA GLN A 48 -11.22 0.85 5.68
C GLN A 48 -12.31 -0.01 5.00
N HIS A 49 -11.93 -1.02 4.22
CA HIS A 49 -12.85 -1.97 3.60
C HIS A 49 -13.24 -3.13 4.53
N LYS A 50 -12.74 -3.15 5.78
CA LYS A 50 -12.94 -4.22 6.76
C LYS A 50 -12.42 -5.59 6.31
N GLU A 51 -11.47 -5.62 5.36
CA GLU A 51 -10.82 -6.84 4.87
C GLU A 51 -9.75 -7.34 5.85
N ILE A 52 -9.15 -6.43 6.62
CA ILE A 52 -8.16 -6.74 7.65
C ILE A 52 -8.43 -5.94 8.93
N LYS A 53 -7.89 -6.42 10.04
CA LYS A 53 -7.93 -5.73 11.35
C LYS A 53 -6.54 -5.34 11.84
N GLU A 54 -5.54 -6.11 11.46
CA GLU A 54 -4.17 -6.00 11.95
C GLU A 54 -3.20 -6.24 10.80
N VAL A 55 -1.99 -5.68 10.91
CA VAL A 55 -0.87 -5.92 10.00
C VAL A 55 0.36 -6.28 10.81
N ILE A 56 1.14 -7.24 10.33
CA ILE A 56 2.45 -7.58 10.89
C ILE A 56 3.51 -7.17 9.86
N VAL A 57 4.41 -6.28 10.27
CA VAL A 57 5.55 -5.86 9.45
C VAL A 57 6.80 -6.56 9.97
N ILE A 58 7.42 -7.36 9.11
CA ILE A 58 8.68 -8.04 9.41
C ILE A 58 9.78 -7.29 8.66
N ALA A 59 10.75 -6.78 9.41
CA ALA A 59 11.95 -6.14 8.87
C ALA A 59 13.18 -6.73 9.56
N PRO A 60 14.31 -6.87 8.87
CA PRO A 60 15.60 -7.16 9.51
C PRO A 60 16.09 -6.00 10.39
#